data_AF-A0AAD9PD91-F1
#
_entry.id   AF-A0AAD9PD91-F1
#
_cell.length_a   1.000
_cell.length_b   1.000
_cell.length_c   1.000
_cell.angle_alpha   90.00
_cell.angle_beta   90.00
_cell.angle_gamma   90.00
#
_symmetry.space_group_name_H-M   'P 1'
#
loop_
_entity.id
_entity.type
_entity.pdbx_description
1 polymer ?
#
loop_
_entity_poly.entity_id
_entity_poly.type
_entity_poly.pdbx_seq_one_letter_code
_entity_poly.pdbx_strand_id
1 'polypeptide(L)'
;MAARSSTGPSTPKKEEICKALFRSPDWNQDEIVGSKTQKSSVNPKTVKTMALMDKLHIEHGIETCCRGMEKDLLQQRLKNLREMAKKLSEDDWRYTPLEQLIGLH
;
A
#
# COMPACT_ATOMS: atom_id res chain seq x y z
N MET A 1 -31.17 25.00 -46.93
CA MET A 1 -29.96 24.28 -46.49
C MET A 1 -29.49 24.92 -45.20
N ALA A 2 -29.62 24.25 -44.05
CA ALA A 2 -29.07 24.69 -42.77
C ALA A 2 -28.34 23.49 -42.14
N ALA A 3 -27.03 23.64 -41.94
CA ALA A 3 -26.15 22.60 -41.41
C ALA A 3 -26.38 22.44 -39.90
N ARG A 4 -26.64 21.20 -39.46
CA ARG A 4 -26.68 20.80 -38.05
C ARG A 4 -25.25 20.50 -37.60
N SER A 5 -24.70 21.33 -36.70
CA SER A 5 -23.43 21.02 -36.03
C SER A 5 -23.69 20.23 -34.76
N SER A 6 -23.24 18.98 -34.80
CA SER A 6 -23.12 18.04 -33.69
C SER A 6 -22.13 18.58 -32.65
N THR A 7 -22.55 18.70 -31.39
CA THR A 7 -21.63 18.78 -30.23
C THR A 7 -21.95 17.63 -29.29
N GLY A 8 -21.24 16.52 -29.48
CA GLY A 8 -21.25 15.39 -28.54
C GLY A 8 -20.49 15.73 -27.24
N PRO A 9 -20.68 14.94 -26.17
CA PRO A 9 -20.04 15.17 -24.88
C PRO A 9 -18.53 14.95 -24.97
N SER A 10 -17.74 15.98 -24.68
CA SER A 10 -16.28 15.87 -24.58
C SER A 10 -15.93 14.99 -23.39
N THR A 11 -15.26 13.86 -23.65
CA THR A 11 -14.75 13.00 -22.59
C THR A 11 -13.67 13.73 -21.80
N PRO A 12 -13.74 13.76 -20.45
CA PRO A 12 -12.71 14.40 -19.65
C PRO A 12 -11.39 13.66 -19.82
N LYS A 13 -10.29 14.42 -19.93
CA LYS A 13 -8.95 13.86 -20.13
C LYS A 13 -8.58 13.06 -18.87
N LYS A 14 -7.92 11.91 -19.03
CA LYS A 14 -7.54 11.00 -17.92
C LYS A 14 -6.83 11.72 -16.75
N GLU A 15 -6.09 12.77 -17.06
CA GLU A 15 -5.38 13.61 -16.08
C GLU A 15 -6.33 14.36 -15.12
N GLU A 16 -7.50 14.78 -15.57
CA GLU A 16 -8.50 15.46 -14.74
C GLU A 16 -9.19 14.49 -13.79
N ILE A 17 -9.44 13.26 -14.26
CA ILE A 17 -10.00 12.18 -13.44
C ILE A 17 -9.03 11.78 -12.33
N CYS A 18 -7.74 11.62 -12.66
CA CYS A 18 -6.72 11.31 -11.66
C CYS A 18 -6.57 12.44 -10.63
N LYS A 19 -6.56 13.71 -11.07
CA LYS A 19 -6.48 14.86 -10.14
C LYS A 19 -7.72 14.96 -9.23
N ALA A 20 -8.89 14.55 -9.70
CA ALA A 20 -10.11 14.53 -8.90
C ALA A 20 -10.13 13.38 -7.88
N LEU A 21 -9.65 12.19 -8.26
CA LEU A 21 -9.63 11.01 -7.38
C LEU A 21 -8.64 11.14 -6.22
N PHE A 22 -7.54 11.89 -6.40
CA PHE A 22 -6.50 12.05 -5.39
C PHE A 22 -6.49 13.43 -4.71
N ARG A 23 -7.54 14.25 -4.87
CA ARG A 23 -7.66 15.49 -4.12
C ARG A 23 -8.00 15.18 -2.66
N SER A 24 -7.16 15.66 -1.75
CA SER A 24 -7.46 15.64 -0.31
C SER A 24 -8.77 16.38 -0.04
N PRO A 25 -9.60 15.91 0.91
CA PRO A 25 -10.84 16.60 1.26
C PRO A 25 -10.52 18.03 1.69
N ASP A 26 -11.07 19.01 0.98
CA ASP A 26 -11.00 20.40 1.40
C ASP A 26 -12.03 20.61 2.51
N TRP A 27 -11.58 20.84 3.73
CA TRP A 27 -12.44 20.98 4.90
C TRP A 27 -12.98 22.41 5.07
N ASN A 28 -12.70 23.32 4.12
CA ASN A 28 -13.16 24.71 4.15
C ASN A 28 -14.13 24.99 3.00
N GLN A 29 -15.38 24.56 3.10
CA GLN A 29 -16.47 25.13 2.30
C GLN A 29 -17.68 25.47 3.17
N ASP A 30 -17.53 26.52 3.96
CA ASP A 30 -18.65 27.40 4.32
C ASP A 30 -18.70 28.52 3.28
N GLU A 31 -19.27 28.27 2.10
CA GLU A 31 -20.12 29.25 1.40
C GLU A 31 -20.85 28.65 0.18
N ILE A 32 -22.05 29.17 -0.01
CA ILE A 32 -23.22 28.57 -0.65
C ILE A 32 -23.36 29.11 -2.07
N VAL A 33 -23.55 28.24 -3.08
CA VAL A 33 -24.59 28.47 -4.11
C VAL A 33 -25.12 27.13 -4.65
N GLY A 34 -26.34 26.78 -4.24
CA GLY A 34 -27.31 26.12 -5.11
C GLY A 34 -27.22 24.62 -5.34
N SER A 35 -27.63 23.80 -4.36
CA SER A 35 -28.39 22.57 -4.63
C SER A 35 -29.14 22.10 -3.38
N LYS A 36 -30.46 22.11 -3.47
CA LYS A 36 -31.36 21.53 -2.48
C LYS A 36 -31.24 20.01 -2.56
N THR A 37 -30.48 19.40 -1.66
CA THR A 37 -30.58 17.97 -1.38
C THR A 37 -30.55 17.81 0.14
N GLN A 38 -31.46 16.97 0.64
CA GLN A 38 -31.79 16.77 2.05
C GLN A 38 -30.57 16.91 2.98
N LYS A 39 -30.63 17.88 3.89
CA LYS A 39 -29.78 17.91 5.08
C LYS A 39 -30.15 16.71 5.96
N SER A 40 -29.54 15.55 5.72
CA SER A 40 -29.28 14.65 6.83
C SER A 40 -28.27 15.39 7.71
N SER A 41 -28.73 15.83 8.87
CA SER A 41 -27.89 16.47 9.88
C SER A 41 -26.95 15.41 10.46
N VAL A 42 -25.95 15.00 9.69
CA VAL A 42 -24.85 14.18 10.21
C VAL A 42 -24.04 15.12 11.08
N ASN A 43 -24.10 14.91 12.39
CA ASN A 43 -23.37 15.74 13.35
C ASN A 43 -21.88 15.76 12.95
N PRO A 44 -21.24 16.94 12.84
CA PRO A 44 -19.84 17.05 12.40
C PRO A 44 -18.88 16.32 13.34
N LYS A 45 -19.30 16.08 14.60
CA LYS A 45 -18.59 15.22 15.55
C LYS A 45 -18.58 13.76 15.10
N THR A 46 -19.70 13.25 14.59
CA THR A 46 -19.81 11.87 14.09
C THR A 46 -18.95 11.64 12.85
N VAL A 47 -18.89 12.61 11.93
CA VAL A 47 -18.02 12.54 10.73
C VAL A 47 -16.54 12.49 11.13
N LYS A 48 -16.11 13.32 12.09
CA LYS A 48 -14.74 13.32 12.60
C LYS A 48 -14.38 12.00 13.30
N THR A 49 -15.31 11.42 14.07
CA THR A 49 -15.09 10.12 14.71
C THR A 49 -14.99 9.00 13.68
N MET A 50 -15.81 9.00 12.64
CA MET A 50 -15.73 7.99 11.56
C MET A 50 -14.39 8.08 10.82
N ALA A 51 -13.95 9.30 10.46
CA ALA A 51 -12.65 9.50 9.82
C ALA A 51 -11.47 9.02 10.69
N LEU A 52 -11.56 9.20 12.02
CA LEU A 52 -10.56 8.68 12.95
C LEU A 52 -10.55 7.14 13.01
N MET A 53 -11.73 6.51 13.01
CA MET A 53 -11.85 5.05 13.00
C MET A 53 -11.31 4.46 11.70
N ASP A 54 -11.61 5.10 10.56
CA ASP A 54 -11.09 4.69 9.26
C ASP A 54 -9.55 4.79 9.23
N LYS A 55 -8.98 5.88 9.75
CA LYS A 55 -7.53 6.03 9.88
C LYS A 55 -6.92 4.93 10.74
N LEU A 56 -7.53 4.62 11.89
CA LEU A 56 -7.03 3.57 12.79
C LEU A 56 -7.10 2.19 12.14
N HIS A 57 -8.18 1.88 11.41
CA HIS A 57 -8.28 0.62 10.67
C HIS A 57 -7.21 0.50 9.58
N ILE A 58 -6.94 1.60 8.86
CA ILE A 58 -5.88 1.64 7.86
C ILE A 58 -4.51 1.41 8.51
N GLU A 59 -4.21 2.13 9.59
CA GLU A 59 -2.93 2.00 10.32
C GLU A 59 -2.73 0.57 10.84
N HIS A 60 -3.76 -0.03 11.42
CA HIS A 60 -3.71 -1.41 11.89
C HIS A 60 -3.54 -2.41 10.75
N GLY A 61 -4.22 -2.20 9.62
CA GLY A 61 -4.07 -3.02 8.42
C GLY A 61 -2.64 -2.97 7.86
N ILE A 62 -2.04 -1.77 7.82
CA ILE A 62 -0.66 -1.57 7.40
C ILE A 62 0.29 -2.30 8.35
N GLU A 63 0.15 -2.10 9.66
CA GLU A 63 1.01 -2.73 10.66
C GLU A 63 0.97 -4.26 10.56
N THR A 64 -0.23 -4.82 10.41
CA THR A 64 -0.41 -6.27 10.27
C THR A 64 0.27 -6.81 9.02
N CYS A 65 0.14 -6.11 7.89
CA CYS A 65 0.84 -6.45 6.65
C CYS A 65 2.37 -6.37 6.81
N CYS A 66 2.89 -5.30 7.41
CA CYS A 66 4.33 -5.13 7.62
C CYS A 66 4.90 -6.27 8.48
N ARG A 67 4.24 -6.60 9.61
CA ARG A 67 4.64 -7.72 10.47
C ARG A 67 4.61 -9.06 9.74
N GLY A 68 3.60 -9.27 8.89
CA GLY A 68 3.52 -10.46 8.04
C GLY A 68 4.71 -10.56 7.08
N MET A 69 5.01 -9.48 6.36
CA MET A 69 6.13 -9.41 5.42
C MET A 69 7.48 -9.65 6.10
N GLU A 70 7.72 -9.07 7.28
CA GLU A 70 8.95 -9.29 8.05
C GLU A 70 9.13 -10.75 8.42
N LYS A 71 8.04 -11.40 8.87
CA LYS A 71 8.06 -12.83 9.21
C LYS A 71 8.38 -13.69 7.99
N ASP A 72 7.74 -13.43 6.86
CA ASP A 72 7.96 -14.19 5.63
C ASP A 72 9.39 -14.02 5.10
N LEU A 73 9.93 -12.80 5.17
CA LEU A 73 11.32 -12.51 4.81
C LEU A 73 12.30 -13.29 5.70
N LEU A 74 12.07 -13.34 7.01
CA LEU A 74 12.89 -14.11 7.94
C LEU A 74 12.82 -15.61 7.63
N GLN A 75 11.63 -16.14 7.33
CA GLN A 75 11.46 -17.55 6.96
C GLN A 75 12.20 -17.88 5.65
N GLN A 76 12.10 -17.03 4.64
CA GLN A 76 12.84 -17.18 3.38
C GLN A 76 14.35 -17.16 3.62
N ARG A 77 14.85 -16.22 4.43
CA ARG A 77 16.27 -16.12 4.76
C ARG A 77 16.76 -17.38 5.48
N LEU A 78 16.00 -17.89 6.45
CA LEU A 78 16.33 -19.14 7.15
C LEU A 78 16.35 -20.34 6.21
N LYS A 79 15.39 -20.41 5.27
CA LYS A 79 15.37 -21.45 4.25
C LYS A 79 16.63 -21.40 3.38
N ASN A 80 16.99 -20.21 2.89
CA ASN A 80 18.19 -20.03 2.07
C ASN A 80 19.47 -20.41 2.81
N LEU A 81 19.60 -20.02 4.09
CA LEU A 81 20.76 -20.39 4.92
C LEU A 81 20.87 -21.91 5.12
N ARG A 82 19.75 -22.61 5.33
CA ARG A 82 19.74 -24.08 5.44
C ARG A 82 20.13 -24.74 4.13
N GLU A 83 19.65 -24.23 3.00
CA GLU A 83 20.02 -24.74 1.68
C GLU A 83 21.52 -24.52 1.39
N MET A 84 22.07 -23.35 1.75
CA MET A 84 23.50 -23.08 1.65
C MET A 84 24.33 -24.01 2.53
N ALA A 85 23.92 -24.23 3.79
CA ALA A 85 24.59 -25.16 4.70
C ALA A 85 24.60 -26.59 4.15
N LYS A 86 23.49 -27.03 3.55
CA LYS A 86 23.40 -28.34 2.89
C LYS A 86 24.38 -28.44 1.71
N LYS A 87 24.43 -27.42 0.85
CA LYS A 87 25.39 -27.38 -0.26
C LYS A 87 26.84 -27.41 0.23
N LEU A 88 27.17 -26.65 1.27
CA LEU A 88 28.49 -26.70 1.91
C LEU A 88 28.84 -28.10 2.39
N SER A 89 27.91 -28.81 3.04
CA SER A 89 28.14 -30.20 3.48
C SER A 89 28.30 -31.18 2.33
N GLU A 90 27.64 -30.95 1.18
CA GLU A 90 27.79 -31.78 -0.03
C GLU A 90 29.13 -31.55 -0.73
N ASP A 91 29.69 -30.35 -0.62
CA ASP A 91 30.99 -29.95 -1.17
C ASP A 91 32.16 -30.12 -0.17
N ASP A 92 31.91 -30.54 1.07
CA ASP A 92 32.90 -30.56 2.16
C ASP A 92 34.13 -31.43 1.83
N TRP A 93 33.92 -32.52 1.09
CA TRP A 93 34.97 -33.42 0.63
C TRP A 93 35.99 -32.77 -0.32
N ARG A 94 35.66 -31.62 -0.93
CA ARG A 94 36.53 -30.92 -1.88
C ARG A 94 37.60 -30.08 -1.20
N TYR A 95 37.40 -29.75 0.07
CA TYR A 95 38.25 -28.79 0.77
C TYR A 95 39.03 -29.46 1.89
N THR A 96 40.14 -28.85 2.26
CA THR A 96 40.92 -29.29 3.43
C THR A 96 40.07 -29.08 4.69
N PRO A 97 40.00 -30.07 5.60
CA PRO A 97 39.24 -29.94 6.85
C PRO A 97 39.65 -28.69 7.64
N LEU A 98 38.66 -28.03 8.23
CA LEU A 98 38.85 -26.76 8.93
C LEU A 98 39.91 -26.86 10.04
N GLU A 99 39.94 -27.98 10.76
CA GLU A 99 40.88 -28.30 11.86
C GLU A 99 42.34 -28.23 11.39
N GLN A 100 42.63 -28.81 10.23
CA GLN A 100 43.97 -28.77 9.63
C GLN A 100 44.33 -27.35 9.15
N LEU A 101 43.34 -26.58 8.68
CA LEU A 101 43.56 -25.22 8.19
C LEU A 101 43.88 -24.23 9.32
N ILE A 102 43.27 -24.43 10.50
CA ILE A 102 43.50 -23.60 11.69
C ILE A 102 44.66 -24.09 12.56
N GLY A 103 45.39 -25.13 12.12
CA GLY A 103 46.55 -25.68 12.82
C GLY A 103 46.19 -26.39 14.13
N LEU A 104 44.93 -26.80 14.29
CA LEU A 104 44.47 -27.63 15.39
C LEU A 104 44.69 -29.08 14.97
N HIS A 105 45.73 -29.69 15.52
CA HIS A 105 46.01 -31.13 15.45
C HIS A 105 45.78 -31.76 16.82
#